data_AF-A0A7M4FXU4-F1
#
_entry.id   AF-A0A7M4FXU4-F1
#
_cell.length_a   1.000
_cell.length_b   1.000
_cell.length_c   1.000
_cell.angle_alpha   90.00
_cell.angle_beta   90.00
_cell.angle_gamma   90.00
#
_symmetry.space_group_name_H-M   'P 1'
#
loop_
_entity.id
_entity.type
_entity.pdbx_description
1 polymer ?
#
loop_
_entity_poly.entity_id
_entity_poly.type
_entity_poly.pdbx_seq_one_letter_code
_entity_poly.pdbx_strand_id
1 'polypeptide(L)'
;MLLGPAVLYLFTCLHRRCVLWAIKLDQDPPVIIQTAHRSSTAELICKVTGGSESRYIHWYRALPGEAPQRILYYSYSNSLSIITFTDSSLVIANLFNRVKAMVWH
;
A
#
# COMPACT_ATOMS: atom_id res chain seq x y z
N MET A 1 -23.67 40.12 -25.97
CA MET A 1 -22.24 40.33 -25.61
C MET A 1 -21.95 39.58 -24.32
N LEU A 2 -20.97 38.67 -24.43
CA LEU A 2 -19.98 38.32 -23.41
C LEU A 2 -20.53 37.88 -22.05
N LEU A 3 -20.60 36.56 -21.85
CA LEU A 3 -20.49 35.93 -20.53
C LEU A 3 -19.39 36.66 -19.76
N GLY A 4 -19.77 37.42 -18.73
CA GLY A 4 -18.84 38.26 -17.99
C GLY A 4 -17.75 37.43 -17.30
N PRO A 5 -16.59 38.04 -16.99
CA PRO A 5 -15.46 37.33 -16.39
C PRO A 5 -15.85 36.57 -15.11
N ALA A 6 -16.82 37.07 -14.34
CA ALA A 6 -17.36 36.44 -13.14
C ALA A 6 -17.94 35.03 -13.37
N VAL A 7 -18.55 34.77 -14.54
CA VAL A 7 -19.10 33.45 -14.88
C VAL A 7 -17.97 32.47 -15.23
N LEU A 8 -16.89 32.94 -15.85
CA LEU A 8 -15.70 32.13 -16.13
C LEU A 8 -14.92 31.77 -14.84
N TYR A 9 -14.92 32.65 -13.83
CA TYR A 9 -14.27 32.41 -12.54
C TYR A 9 -14.96 31.33 -11.69
N LEU A 10 -16.28 31.21 -11.73
CA LEU A 10 -17.03 30.19 -10.98
C LEU A 10 -16.77 28.76 -11.50
N PHE A 11 -16.52 28.58 -12.80
CA PHE A 11 -16.21 27.26 -13.38
C PHE A 11 -14.78 26.78 -13.14
N THR A 12 -13.83 27.69 -12.87
CA THR A 12 -12.41 27.31 -12.64
C THR A 12 -12.13 26.91 -11.19
N CYS A 13 -12.91 27.37 -10.21
CA CYS A 13 -12.74 26.98 -8.80
C CYS A 13 -13.17 25.55 -8.48
N LEU A 14 -14.05 24.94 -9.28
CA LEU A 14 -14.68 23.65 -8.95
C LEU A 14 -14.03 22.42 -9.59
N HIS A 15 -13.06 22.54 -10.52
CA HIS A 15 -12.72 21.39 -11.35
C HIS A 15 -11.43 20.60 -11.07
N ARG A 16 -10.31 21.10 -10.53
CA ARG A 16 -9.08 20.24 -10.50
C ARG A 16 -8.06 20.44 -9.39
N ARG A 17 -8.42 20.78 -8.16
CA ARG A 17 -7.44 20.75 -7.05
C ARG A 17 -8.01 20.25 -5.71
N CYS A 18 -8.63 19.07 -5.68
CA CYS A 18 -9.00 18.43 -4.41
C CYS A 18 -8.60 16.95 -4.30
N VAL A 19 -7.58 16.49 -5.04
CA VAL A 19 -7.13 15.08 -4.95
C VAL A 19 -5.62 14.88 -4.94
N LEU A 20 -4.82 15.95 -4.96
CA LEU A 20 -3.39 15.83 -5.28
C LEU A 20 -2.50 15.26 -4.15
N TRP A 21 -3.05 14.93 -2.99
CA TRP A 21 -2.28 14.51 -1.81
C TRP A 21 -2.74 13.21 -1.16
N ALA A 22 -3.72 12.52 -1.73
CA ALA A 22 -4.13 11.22 -1.21
C ALA A 22 -3.05 10.17 -1.48
N ILE A 23 -2.56 9.51 -0.43
CA ILE A 23 -1.71 8.33 -0.55
C ILE A 23 -2.62 7.13 -0.72
N LYS A 24 -2.42 6.37 -1.80
CA LYS A 24 -3.09 5.10 -2.04
C LYS A 24 -2.09 3.97 -1.95
N LEU A 25 -2.44 2.97 -1.15
CA LEU A 25 -1.75 1.68 -1.07
C LEU A 25 -2.57 0.64 -1.84
N ASP A 26 -1.95 0.01 -2.81
CA ASP A 26 -2.53 -1.08 -3.59
C ASP A 26 -1.72 -2.34 -3.34
N GLN A 27 -2.36 -3.36 -2.76
CA GLN A 27 -1.72 -4.62 -2.42
C GLN A 27 -2.20 -5.69 -3.39
N ASP A 28 -1.27 -6.26 -4.16
CA ASP A 28 -1.59 -7.37 -5.05
C ASP A 28 -1.87 -8.64 -4.20
N PRO A 29 -2.66 -9.60 -4.72
CA PRO A 29 -2.80 -10.90 -4.07
C PRO A 29 -1.44 -11.55 -3.81
N PRO A 30 -1.26 -12.26 -2.68
CA PRO A 30 0.02 -12.87 -2.35
C PRO A 30 0.39 -13.94 -3.39
N VAL A 31 1.63 -13.89 -3.88
CA VAL A 31 2.17 -14.91 -4.78
C VAL A 31 2.86 -15.98 -3.94
N ILE A 32 2.44 -17.23 -4.10
CA ILE A 32 3.00 -18.38 -3.36
C ILE A 32 3.85 -19.21 -4.33
N ILE A 33 5.13 -19.37 -4.00
CA ILE A 33 6.09 -20.16 -4.76
C ILE A 33 6.47 -21.37 -3.90
N GLN A 34 6.17 -22.58 -4.35
CA GLN A 34 6.61 -23.80 -3.64
C GLN A 34 7.97 -24.23 -4.16
N THR A 35 8.90 -24.52 -3.25
CA THR A 35 10.24 -25.03 -3.56
C THR A 35 10.31 -26.54 -3.33
N ALA A 36 11.30 -27.20 -3.94
CA ALA A 36 11.45 -28.66 -3.95
C ALA A 36 11.48 -29.33 -2.56
N HIS A 37 11.84 -28.60 -1.50
CA HIS A 37 11.97 -29.11 -0.13
C HIS A 37 10.72 -28.87 0.75
N ARG A 38 9.52 -28.68 0.16
CA ARG A 38 8.28 -28.29 0.88
C ARG A 38 8.34 -26.92 1.58
N SER A 39 9.38 -26.13 1.34
CA SER A 39 9.40 -24.72 1.73
C SER A 39 8.62 -23.93 0.70
N SER A 40 7.72 -23.07 1.16
CA SER A 40 7.09 -22.06 0.32
C SER A 40 7.73 -20.71 0.55
N THR A 41 7.91 -19.97 -0.53
CA THR A 41 8.22 -18.55 -0.51
C THR A 41 6.96 -17.80 -0.86
N ALA A 42 6.85 -16.61 -0.31
CA ALA A 42 5.74 -15.78 -0.62
C ALA A 42 6.05 -14.31 -0.66
N GLU A 43 5.47 -13.68 -1.66
CA GLU A 43 5.72 -12.29 -1.97
C GLU A 43 4.43 -11.51 -1.79
N LEU A 44 4.51 -10.47 -0.96
CA LEU A 44 3.48 -9.44 -0.90
C LEU A 44 4.03 -8.18 -1.53
N ILE A 45 3.31 -7.72 -2.54
CA ILE A 45 3.65 -6.54 -3.31
C ILE A 45 2.68 -5.44 -2.88
N CYS A 46 3.23 -4.29 -2.50
CA CYS A 46 2.46 -3.08 -2.26
C CYS A 46 2.98 -1.95 -3.14
N LYS A 47 2.10 -1.44 -4.01
CA LYS A 47 2.31 -0.25 -4.83
C LYS A 47 1.77 0.96 -4.08
N VAL A 48 2.60 2.00 -3.97
CA VAL A 48 2.23 3.25 -3.33
C VAL A 48 2.15 4.37 -4.37
N THR A 49 1.02 5.04 -4.42
CA THR A 49 0.76 6.14 -5.36
C THR A 49 0.27 7.39 -4.62
N GLY A 50 0.73 8.57 -5.03
CA GLY A 50 0.39 9.85 -4.40
C GLY A 50 1.13 10.13 -3.07
N GLY A 51 1.38 11.40 -2.72
CA GLY A 51 2.13 11.87 -1.52
C GLY A 51 3.57 12.37 -1.79
N SER A 52 4.40 12.56 -0.75
CA SER A 52 5.81 13.02 -0.82
C SER A 52 6.81 11.95 -1.29
N GLU A 53 7.93 12.31 -1.91
CA GLU A 53 8.88 11.33 -2.49
C GLU A 53 9.56 10.39 -1.48
N SER A 54 9.74 10.83 -0.23
CA SER A 54 10.20 9.98 0.87
C SER A 54 9.00 9.61 1.75
N ARG A 55 8.79 8.31 1.94
CA ARG A 55 7.71 7.76 2.77
C ARG A 55 8.20 6.56 3.55
N TYR A 56 7.51 6.31 4.66
CA TYR A 56 7.72 5.16 5.51
C TYR A 56 6.55 4.19 5.33
N ILE A 57 6.84 2.97 4.88
CA ILE A 57 5.86 1.88 4.92
C ILE A 57 6.12 1.06 6.17
N HIS A 58 5.05 0.82 6.90
CA HIS A 58 4.99 -0.09 8.01
C HIS A 58 4.12 -1.27 7.62
N TRP A 59 4.63 -2.47 7.82
CA TRP A 59 3.87 -3.70 7.66
C TRP A 59 3.41 -4.20 9.02
N TYR A 60 2.15 -4.56 9.10
CA TYR A 60 1.52 -5.06 10.32
C TYR A 60 0.92 -6.43 10.09
N ARG A 61 1.01 -7.28 11.11
CA ARG A 61 0.26 -8.51 11.25
C ARG A 61 -0.95 -8.26 12.16
N ALA A 62 -2.14 -8.53 11.64
CA ALA A 62 -3.41 -8.40 12.33
C ALA A 62 -3.99 -9.80 12.62
N LEU A 63 -3.83 -10.26 13.86
CA LEU A 63 -4.49 -11.48 14.33
C LEU A 63 -5.90 -11.12 14.84
N PRO A 64 -6.94 -11.94 14.58
CA PRO A 64 -8.27 -11.70 15.11
C PRO A 64 -8.24 -11.60 16.65
N GLY A 65 -8.82 -10.52 17.20
CA GLY A 65 -8.87 -10.30 18.64
C GLY A 65 -7.59 -9.71 19.26
N GLU A 66 -6.53 -9.45 18.47
CA GLU A 66 -5.30 -8.84 18.95
C GLU A 66 -5.05 -7.48 18.29
N ALA A 67 -4.26 -6.63 18.98
CA ALA A 67 -3.78 -5.39 18.39
C ALA A 67 -2.83 -5.69 17.21
N PRO A 68 -2.87 -4.90 16.12
CA PRO A 68 -1.93 -5.05 15.02
C PRO A 68 -0.47 -4.97 15.49
N GLN A 69 0.34 -5.96 15.12
CA GLN A 69 1.75 -6.04 15.48
C GLN A 69 2.61 -5.62 14.29
N ARG A 70 3.49 -4.63 14.48
CA ARG A 70 4.40 -4.20 13.40
C ARG A 70 5.46 -5.28 13.17
N ILE A 71 5.54 -5.78 11.95
CA ILE A 71 6.50 -6.83 11.56
C ILE A 71 7.66 -6.28 10.72
N LEU A 72 7.45 -5.17 10.01
CA LEU A 72 8.51 -4.51 9.25
C LEU A 72 8.28 -3.00 9.18
N TYR A 73 9.39 -2.26 9.11
CA TYR A 73 9.44 -0.86 8.79
C TYR A 73 10.50 -0.67 7.70
N TYR A 74 10.14 0.08 6.65
CA TYR A 74 11.06 0.36 5.56
C TYR A 74 10.86 1.79 5.06
N SER A 75 11.97 2.50 4.93
CA SER A 75 12.05 3.82 4.28
C SER A 75 12.36 3.62 2.81
N TYR A 76 11.61 4.27 1.93
CA TYR A 76 11.79 4.12 0.49
C TYR A 76 11.75 5.46 -0.23
N SER A 77 12.48 5.52 -1.34
CA SER A 77 12.37 6.57 -2.35
C SER A 77 11.52 6.17 -3.56
N ASN A 78 11.22 4.87 -3.70
CA ASN A 78 10.55 4.29 -4.88
C ASN A 78 9.14 3.82 -4.55
N SER A 79 8.18 4.00 -5.45
CA SER A 79 6.76 3.67 -5.26
C SER A 79 6.41 2.18 -5.08
N LEU A 80 7.38 1.26 -5.08
CA LEU A 80 7.16 -0.18 -4.96
C LEU A 80 7.85 -0.74 -3.72
N SER A 81 7.10 -1.44 -2.87
CA SER A 81 7.64 -2.24 -1.77
C SER A 81 7.26 -3.71 -1.95
N ILE A 82 8.24 -4.59 -1.80
CA ILE A 82 8.07 -6.03 -1.87
C ILE A 82 8.64 -6.61 -0.59
N ILE A 83 7.86 -7.47 0.07
CA ILE A 83 8.33 -8.26 1.20
C ILE A 83 8.22 -9.74 0.89
N THR A 84 9.26 -10.49 1.24
CA THR A 84 9.36 -11.92 0.96
C THR A 84 9.40 -12.69 2.28
N PHE A 85 8.49 -13.66 2.43
CA PHE A 85 8.45 -14.59 3.56
C PHE A 85 8.83 -15.99 3.08
N THR A 86 9.61 -16.73 3.87
CA THR A 86 10.04 -18.10 3.56
C THR A 86 9.77 -19.02 4.76
N ASP A 87 8.93 -20.05 4.58
CA ASP A 87 8.56 -21.03 5.62
C ASP A 87 7.88 -22.26 4.98
N SER A 88 7.64 -23.29 5.78
CA SER A 88 6.77 -24.43 5.53
C SER A 88 5.32 -24.02 5.19
N SER A 89 4.72 -24.70 4.20
CA SER A 89 3.59 -24.23 3.39
C SER A 89 2.29 -23.83 4.10
N LEU A 90 1.97 -24.41 5.27
CA LEU A 90 0.71 -24.15 5.98
C LEU A 90 0.74 -22.84 6.81
N VAL A 91 1.91 -22.39 7.23
CA VAL A 91 2.08 -21.18 8.05
C VAL A 91 1.93 -19.93 7.18
N ILE A 92 2.50 -19.98 5.98
CA ILE A 92 2.55 -18.88 5.03
C ILE A 92 1.14 -18.48 4.53
N ALA A 93 0.29 -19.43 4.15
CA ALA A 93 -1.09 -19.16 3.69
C ALA A 93 -1.94 -18.41 4.74
N ASN A 94 -1.79 -18.79 6.01
CA ASN A 94 -2.51 -18.18 7.12
C ASN A 94 -1.94 -16.81 7.53
N LEU A 95 -0.66 -16.58 7.27
CA LEU A 95 0.01 -15.32 7.56
C LEU A 95 -0.46 -14.21 6.62
N PHE A 96 -0.68 -14.50 5.33
CA PHE A 96 -0.99 -13.46 4.33
C PHE A 96 -2.25 -12.67 4.57
N ASN A 97 -3.35 -13.37 4.89
CA ASN A 97 -4.65 -12.72 5.08
C ASN A 97 -4.63 -11.74 6.25
N ARG A 98 -3.55 -11.76 7.02
CA ARG A 98 -3.34 -11.01 8.24
C ARG A 98 -2.29 -9.92 8.06
N VAL A 99 -1.62 -9.80 6.92
CA VAL A 99 -0.57 -8.79 6.71
C VAL A 99 -1.11 -7.59 5.93
N LYS A 100 -0.90 -6.37 6.45
CA LYS A 100 -1.35 -5.10 5.85
C LYS A 100 -0.22 -4.07 5.86
N ALA A 101 -0.12 -3.31 4.77
CA ALA A 101 0.77 -2.15 4.67
C ALA A 101 0.04 -0.88 5.12
N MET A 102 0.76 0.01 5.80
CA MET A 102 0.28 1.32 6.24
C MET A 102 1.39 2.36 6.08
N VAL A 103 1.02 3.61 5.79
CA VAL A 103 1.95 4.75 5.72
C VAL A 103 1.63 5.71 6.85
N TRP A 104 2.66 6.19 7.54
CA TRP A 104 2.57 7.22 8.57
C TRP A 104 3.19 8.53 8.06
N HIS A 105 2.59 9.67 8.45
CA HIS A 105 3.08 11.02 8.19
C HIS A 105 3.74 11.61 9.43
#